data_AF-A0A7W8M8V4-F1
#
_entry.id   AF-A0A7W8M8V4-F1
#
_cell.length_a   1.000
_cell.length_b   1.000
_cell.length_c   1.000
_cell.angle_alpha   90.00
_cell.angle_beta   90.00
_cell.angle_gamma   90.00
#
_symmetry.space_group_name_H-M   'P 1'
#
loop_
_entity.id
_entity.type
_entity.pdbx_description
1 polymer ?
#
loop_
_entity_poly.entity_id
_entity_poly.type
_entity_poly.pdbx_seq_one_letter_code
_entity_poly.pdbx_strand_id
1 'polypeptide(L)'
;MTEPLVQHLPLPPGSDCGSGEPVFAEPWQAQVFAMTVALHERGYFDWTEWASHLAQAIRDAQAQGDPDDGSTYYRHWLVALERLLVGKGLAQPLALTALRQAWRVAAEATPHGRPVQLGPGARAILAGRSEGMPGRNRR
;
A
#
# COMPACT_ATOMS: atom_id res chain seq x y z
N MET A 1 -2.96 -24.01 -23.44
CA MET A 1 -1.96 -22.96 -23.64
C MET A 1 -2.53 -21.70 -23.00
N THR A 2 -2.16 -21.45 -21.75
CA THR A 2 -2.72 -20.37 -20.93
C THR A 2 -1.98 -19.09 -21.30
N GLU A 3 -2.65 -18.17 -21.99
CA GLU A 3 -2.09 -16.84 -22.26
C GLU A 3 -1.82 -16.13 -20.92
N PRO A 4 -0.63 -15.55 -20.71
CA PRO A 4 -0.39 -14.76 -19.51
C PRO A 4 -1.17 -13.44 -19.64
N LEU A 5 -2.10 -13.22 -18.71
CA LEU A 5 -3.01 -12.07 -18.56
C LEU A 5 -2.28 -10.75 -18.21
N VAL A 6 -1.12 -10.48 -18.81
CA VAL A 6 -0.37 -9.24 -18.58
C VAL A 6 -0.92 -8.05 -19.39
N GLN A 7 -1.90 -8.27 -20.28
CA GLN A 7 -2.29 -7.31 -21.31
C GLN A 7 -3.37 -6.28 -20.92
N HIS A 8 -3.89 -6.28 -19.69
CA HIS A 8 -4.91 -5.29 -19.28
C HIS A 8 -4.65 -4.69 -17.90
N LEU A 9 -3.37 -4.52 -17.56
CA LEU A 9 -2.98 -3.74 -16.41
C LEU A 9 -3.22 -2.26 -16.71
N PRO A 10 -3.90 -1.50 -15.83
CA PRO A 10 -3.96 -0.05 -15.98
C PRO A 10 -2.55 0.48 -15.73
N LEU A 11 -1.78 0.59 -16.80
CA LEU A 11 -0.49 1.27 -16.80
C LEU A 11 -0.76 2.76 -16.59
N PRO A 12 0.07 3.46 -15.79
CA PRO A 12 -0.13 4.87 -15.53
C PRO A 12 -0.01 5.66 -16.85
N PRO A 13 -0.78 6.75 -17.01
CA PRO A 13 -0.62 7.66 -18.14
C PRO A 13 0.80 8.24 -18.12
N GLY A 14 1.54 8.07 -19.22
CA GLY A 14 2.96 8.47 -19.34
C GLY A 14 3.96 7.32 -19.47
N SER A 15 3.51 6.06 -19.46
CA SER A 15 4.38 4.89 -19.66
C SER A 15 4.74 4.68 -21.14
N ASP A 16 5.77 5.34 -21.65
CA ASP A 16 6.38 4.97 -22.92
C ASP A 16 7.49 3.93 -22.68
N CYS A 17 7.13 2.65 -22.77
CA CYS A 17 8.08 1.51 -22.75
C CYS A 17 9.17 1.57 -23.85
N GLY A 18 9.23 2.63 -24.67
CA GLY A 18 10.13 2.77 -25.82
C GLY A 18 11.27 3.78 -25.65
N SER A 19 11.27 4.63 -24.61
CA SER A 19 12.27 5.71 -24.45
C SER A 19 13.47 5.34 -23.57
N GLY A 20 13.43 4.20 -22.87
CA GLY A 20 14.47 3.79 -21.94
C GLY A 20 14.36 4.43 -20.56
N GLU A 21 13.32 5.23 -20.29
CA GLU A 21 13.05 5.75 -18.96
C GLU A 21 12.44 4.70 -18.03
N PRO A 22 12.76 4.74 -16.72
CA PRO A 22 12.14 3.86 -15.74
C PRO A 22 10.62 4.09 -15.67
N VAL A 23 9.84 3.03 -15.90
CA VAL A 23 8.37 3.03 -15.74
C VAL A 23 7.93 3.48 -14.34
N PHE A 24 8.79 3.27 -13.34
CA PHE A 24 8.60 3.73 -11.97
C PHE A 24 9.80 4.61 -11.57
N ALA A 25 9.52 5.81 -11.07
CA ALA A 25 10.55 6.73 -10.59
C ALA A 25 11.23 6.22 -9.31
N GLU A 26 10.50 5.47 -8.49
CA GLU A 26 10.99 4.96 -7.21
C GLU A 26 10.61 3.49 -7.01
N PRO A 27 11.47 2.66 -6.37
CA PRO A 27 11.21 1.23 -6.18
C PRO A 27 9.89 0.92 -5.43
N TRP A 28 9.45 1.81 -4.56
CA TRP A 28 8.20 1.63 -3.80
C TRP A 28 6.96 1.75 -4.68
N GLN A 29 7.01 2.51 -5.78
CA GLN A 29 5.88 2.69 -6.69
C GLN A 29 5.51 1.36 -7.37
N ALA A 30 6.53 0.61 -7.81
CA ALA A 30 6.36 -0.74 -8.35
C ALA A 30 5.74 -1.70 -7.32
N GLN A 31 6.10 -1.56 -6.04
CA GLN A 31 5.56 -2.41 -4.97
C GLN A 31 4.07 -2.13 -4.72
N VAL A 32 3.68 -0.86 -4.62
CA VAL A 32 2.25 -0.46 -4.44
C VAL A 32 1.41 -0.96 -5.60
N PHE A 33 1.93 -0.82 -6.81
CA PHE A 33 1.30 -1.34 -8.02
C PHE A 33 1.13 -2.87 -7.96
N ALA A 34 2.21 -3.61 -7.71
CA ALA A 34 2.18 -5.07 -7.63
C ALA A 34 1.22 -5.58 -6.54
N MET A 35 1.17 -4.90 -5.37
CA MET A 35 0.21 -5.24 -4.31
C MET A 35 -1.23 -5.00 -4.75
N THR A 36 -1.51 -3.88 -5.42
CA THR A 36 -2.85 -3.57 -5.93
C THR A 36 -3.33 -4.65 -6.90
N VAL A 37 -2.47 -5.03 -7.86
CA VAL A 37 -2.76 -6.09 -8.84
C VAL A 37 -2.98 -7.44 -8.15
N ALA A 38 -2.08 -7.84 -7.26
CA ALA A 38 -2.18 -9.13 -6.58
C ALA A 38 -3.45 -9.24 -5.70
N LEU A 39 -3.91 -8.14 -5.11
CA LEU A 39 -5.16 -8.12 -4.34
C LEU A 39 -6.40 -8.19 -5.23
N HIS A 40 -6.38 -7.50 -6.37
CA HIS A 40 -7.42 -7.59 -7.39
C HIS A 40 -7.53 -9.02 -7.95
N GLU A 41 -6.42 -9.65 -8.33
CA GLU A 41 -6.38 -11.03 -8.84
C GLU A 41 -6.92 -12.06 -7.83
N ARG A 42 -6.77 -11.78 -6.53
CA ARG A 42 -7.32 -12.59 -5.44
C ARG A 42 -8.80 -12.29 -5.16
N GLY A 43 -9.42 -11.37 -5.89
CA GLY A 43 -10.83 -11.02 -5.79
C GLY A 43 -11.17 -10.20 -4.54
N TYR A 44 -10.20 -9.53 -3.91
CA TYR A 44 -10.50 -8.68 -2.75
C TYR A 44 -11.28 -7.43 -3.15
N PHE A 45 -11.13 -6.95 -4.38
CA PHE A 45 -11.89 -5.83 -4.95
C PHE A 45 -11.89 -5.94 -6.47
N ASP A 46 -12.80 -5.22 -7.13
CA ASP A 46 -12.79 -5.06 -8.58
C ASP A 46 -12.19 -3.72 -9.01
N TRP A 47 -11.88 -3.58 -10.30
CA TRP A 47 -11.30 -2.35 -10.83
C TRP A 47 -12.21 -1.10 -10.74
N THR A 48 -13.53 -1.28 -10.64
CA THR A 48 -14.48 -0.16 -10.51
C THR A 48 -14.46 0.40 -9.08
N GLU A 49 -14.43 -0.49 -8.08
CA GLU A 49 -14.21 -0.15 -6.68
C GLU A 49 -12.86 0.56 -6.52
N TRP A 50 -11.80 -0.01 -7.09
CA TRP A 50 -10.46 0.58 -7.11
C TRP A 50 -10.45 2.01 -7.69
N ALA A 51 -11.01 2.19 -8.90
CA ALA A 51 -11.04 3.48 -9.57
C ALA A 51 -11.79 4.54 -8.75
N SER A 52 -12.88 4.13 -8.07
CA SER A 52 -13.65 5.03 -7.20
C SER A 52 -12.83 5.51 -6.00
N HIS A 53 -12.11 4.60 -5.34
CA HIS A 53 -11.21 4.92 -4.24
C HIS A 53 -10.05 5.81 -4.66
N LEU A 54 -9.43 5.53 -5.81
CA LEU A 54 -8.35 6.34 -6.37
C LEU A 54 -8.82 7.75 -6.70
N ALA A 55 -9.95 7.88 -7.39
CA ALA A 55 -10.52 9.17 -7.72
C ALA A 55 -10.86 10.00 -6.46
N GLN A 56 -11.34 9.35 -5.39
CA GLN A 56 -11.56 10.04 -4.12
C GLN A 56 -10.25 10.50 -3.46
N ALA A 57 -9.21 9.67 -3.46
CA ALA A 57 -7.91 10.04 -2.91
C ALA A 57 -7.30 11.27 -3.64
N ILE A 58 -7.39 11.29 -4.98
CA ILE A 58 -6.92 12.41 -5.80
C ILE A 58 -7.73 13.68 -5.47
N ARG A 59 -9.06 13.61 -5.44
CA ARG A 59 -9.91 14.77 -5.11
C ARG A 59 -9.60 15.33 -3.72
N ASP A 60 -9.42 14.47 -2.72
CA ASP A 60 -9.11 14.88 -1.36
C ASP A 60 -7.74 15.57 -1.28
N ALA A 61 -6.76 15.10 -2.05
CA ALA A 61 -5.44 15.70 -2.10
C ALA A 61 -5.44 17.04 -2.84
N GLN A 62 -6.11 17.13 -3.99
CA GLN A 62 -6.30 18.38 -4.72
C GLN A 62 -7.00 19.43 -3.85
N ALA A 63 -8.01 19.03 -3.06
CA ALA A 63 -8.66 19.92 -2.10
C ALA A 63 -7.73 20.42 -0.98
N GLN A 64 -6.63 19.70 -0.70
CA GLN A 64 -5.60 20.09 0.27
C GLN A 64 -4.46 20.92 -0.36
N GLY A 65 -4.57 21.27 -1.65
CA GLY A 65 -3.59 22.09 -2.37
C GLY A 65 -2.48 21.28 -3.05
N ASP A 66 -2.70 19.99 -3.30
CA ASP A 66 -1.76 19.16 -4.03
C ASP A 66 -1.60 19.64 -5.49
N PRO A 67 -0.36 19.86 -5.97
CA PRO A 67 -0.13 20.28 -7.35
C PRO A 67 -0.53 19.17 -8.32
N ASP A 68 -1.33 19.52 -9.32
CA ASP A 68 -1.81 18.59 -10.36
C ASP A 68 -0.75 18.35 -11.45
N ASP A 69 0.50 18.11 -11.03
CA ASP A 69 1.66 17.91 -11.91
C ASP A 69 2.04 16.42 -12.09
N GLY A 70 1.29 15.52 -11.46
CA GLY A 70 1.49 14.08 -11.53
C GLY A 70 2.61 13.54 -10.65
N SER A 71 3.41 14.40 -10.00
CA SER A 71 4.51 13.97 -9.11
C SER A 71 4.03 13.18 -7.88
N THR A 72 2.78 13.40 -7.49
CA THR A 72 2.13 12.76 -6.33
C THR A 72 1.18 11.62 -6.72
N TYR A 73 1.11 11.25 -8.00
CA TYR A 73 0.17 10.25 -8.50
C TYR A 73 0.25 8.90 -7.76
N TYR A 74 1.46 8.34 -7.63
CA TYR A 74 1.66 7.10 -6.87
C TYR A 74 1.43 7.24 -5.37
N ARG A 75 1.50 8.47 -4.85
CA ARG A 75 1.16 8.75 -3.46
C ARG A 75 -0.35 8.66 -3.25
N HIS A 76 -1.14 9.17 -4.20
CA HIS A 76 -2.60 9.00 -4.21
C HIS A 76 -2.99 7.54 -4.38
N TRP A 77 -2.24 6.81 -5.22
CA TRP A 77 -2.37 5.36 -5.36
C TRP A 77 -2.19 4.64 -4.02
N LEU A 78 -1.11 4.94 -3.29
CA LEU A 78 -0.86 4.36 -1.97
C LEU A 78 -2.00 4.69 -0.98
N VAL A 79 -2.43 5.95 -0.91
CA VAL A 79 -3.52 6.38 -0.03
C VAL A 79 -4.83 5.65 -0.36
N ALA A 80 -5.16 5.50 -1.63
CA ALA A 80 -6.33 4.77 -2.08
C ALA A 80 -6.27 3.29 -1.66
N LEU A 81 -5.11 2.65 -1.83
CA LEU A 81 -4.89 1.26 -1.42
C LEU A 81 -5.03 1.07 0.09
N GLU A 82 -4.43 1.95 0.90
CA GLU A 82 -4.57 1.90 2.36
C GLU A 82 -6.03 2.05 2.80
N ARG A 83 -6.75 3.02 2.23
CA ARG A 83 -8.17 3.25 2.53
C ARG A 83 -9.04 2.07 2.14
N LEU A 84 -8.80 1.48 0.96
CA LEU A 84 -9.53 0.31 0.50
C LEU A 84 -9.29 -0.88 1.44
N LEU A 85 -8.04 -1.18 1.77
CA LEU A 85 -7.69 -2.28 2.68
C LEU A 85 -8.30 -2.10 4.08
N VAL A 86 -8.31 -0.86 4.59
CA VAL A 86 -8.96 -0.51 5.86
C VAL A 86 -10.47 -0.70 5.77
N GLY A 87 -11.11 -0.20 4.70
CA GLY A 87 -12.55 -0.33 4.50
C GLY A 87 -13.02 -1.78 4.42
N LYS A 88 -12.19 -2.67 3.86
CA LYS A 88 -12.47 -4.11 3.80
C LYS A 88 -12.07 -4.89 5.06
N GLY A 89 -11.51 -4.23 6.08
CA GLY A 89 -11.04 -4.86 7.30
C GLY A 89 -9.80 -5.76 7.11
N LEU A 90 -9.15 -5.69 5.94
CA LEU A 90 -7.94 -6.45 5.61
C LEU A 90 -6.69 -5.84 6.25
N ALA A 91 -6.75 -4.55 6.57
CA ALA A 91 -5.72 -3.85 7.34
C ALA A 91 -6.38 -3.07 8.48
N GLN A 92 -5.94 -3.31 9.72
CA GLN A 92 -6.42 -2.50 10.85
C GLN A 92 -5.64 -1.18 10.90
N PRO A 93 -6.30 0.00 10.94
CA PRO A 93 -5.62 1.29 10.97
C PRO A 93 -4.60 1.43 12.10
N LEU A 94 -4.91 0.86 13.26
CA LEU A 94 -4.03 0.85 14.42
C LEU A 94 -2.78 -0.02 14.17
N ALA A 95 -2.95 -1.17 13.51
CA ALA A 95 -1.85 -2.05 13.14
C ALA A 95 -0.92 -1.40 12.11
N LEU A 96 -1.47 -0.73 11.09
CA LEU A 96 -0.69 0.03 10.10
C LEU A 96 0.10 1.16 10.77
N THR A 97 -0.55 1.91 11.66
CA THR A 97 0.09 3.00 12.39
C THR A 97 1.20 2.48 13.30
N ALA A 98 0.95 1.40 14.05
CA ALA A 98 1.94 0.77 14.91
C ALA A 98 3.14 0.23 14.11
N LEU A 99 2.89 -0.39 12.95
CA LEU A 99 3.94 -0.89 12.07
C LEU A 99 4.80 0.25 11.52
N ARG A 100 4.18 1.33 11.04
CA ARG A 100 4.88 2.54 10.58
C ARG A 100 5.76 3.15 11.67
N GLN A 101 5.23 3.24 12.89
CA GLN A 101 6.00 3.74 14.04
C GLN A 101 7.17 2.82 14.38
N ALA A 102 6.96 1.52 14.38
CA ALA A 102 8.02 0.56 14.65
C ALA A 102 9.14 0.59 13.60
N TRP A 103 8.79 0.75 12.32
CA TRP A 103 9.77 0.96 11.26
C TRP A 103 10.57 2.25 11.44
N ARG A 104 9.91 3.37 11.79
CA ARG A 104 10.59 4.63 12.06
C ARG A 104 11.60 4.49 13.21
N VAL A 105 11.16 3.93 14.34
CA VAL A 105 12.02 3.69 15.51
C VAL A 105 13.19 2.76 15.16
N ALA A 106 12.92 1.67 14.44
CA ALA A 106 13.95 0.72 14.04
C ALA A 106 14.96 1.36 13.07
N ALA A 107 14.51 2.15 12.10
CA ALA A 107 15.39 2.83 11.15
C ALA A 107 16.28 3.86 11.85
N GLU A 108 15.74 4.64 12.78
CA GLU A 108 16.49 5.64 13.54
C GLU A 108 17.50 5.02 14.52
N ALA A 109 17.18 3.84 15.08
CA ALA A 109 18.08 3.09 15.93
C ALA A 109 19.13 2.26 15.15
N THR A 110 18.98 2.10 13.84
CA THR A 110 19.89 1.28 13.03
C THR A 110 21.00 2.15 12.43
N PRO A 111 22.28 1.90 12.77
CA PRO A 111 23.38 2.58 12.11
C PRO A 111 23.32 2.38 10.59
N HIS A 112 23.59 3.44 9.83
CA HIS A 112 23.58 3.37 8.37
C HIS A 112 24.44 2.22 7.84
N GLY A 113 23.92 1.49 6.85
CA GLY A 113 24.57 0.31 6.27
C GLY A 113 24.26 -1.02 6.97
N ARG A 114 23.49 -1.01 8.07
CA ARG A 114 22.96 -2.24 8.69
C ARG A 114 21.49 -2.47 8.34
N PRO A 115 21.05 -3.74 8.24
CA PRO A 115 19.64 -4.06 7.98
C PRO A 115 18.77 -3.64 9.17
N VAL A 116 17.67 -2.93 8.87
CA VAL A 116 16.70 -2.50 9.88
C VAL A 116 15.94 -3.72 10.41
N GLN A 117 16.01 -3.95 11.72
CA GLN A 117 15.27 -5.04 12.36
C GLN A 117 14.11 -4.50 13.18
N LEU A 118 12.92 -5.03 12.92
CA LEU A 118 11.72 -4.71 13.68
C LEU A 118 11.72 -5.39 15.05
N GLY A 119 11.28 -4.65 16.06
CA GLY A 119 11.09 -5.17 17.40
C GLY A 119 9.99 -6.26 17.49
N PRO A 120 9.92 -7.01 18.61
CA PRO A 120 9.02 -8.16 18.76
C PRO A 120 7.53 -7.83 18.53
N GLY A 121 7.06 -6.67 19.01
CA GLY A 121 5.67 -6.24 18.83
C GLY A 121 5.29 -6.00 17.36
N ALA A 122 6.17 -5.37 16.59
CA ALA A 122 5.93 -5.13 15.17
C ALA A 122 5.98 -6.42 14.34
N ARG A 123 6.88 -7.34 14.72
CA ARG A 123 6.90 -8.69 14.13
C ARG A 123 5.64 -9.49 14.46
N ALA A 124 5.06 -9.32 15.65
CA ALA A 124 3.79 -9.97 16.02
C ALA A 124 2.62 -9.44 15.19
N ILE A 125 2.56 -8.13 14.95
CA ILE A 125 1.60 -7.49 14.05
C ILE A 125 1.71 -8.07 12.63
N LEU A 126 2.93 -8.16 12.08
CA LEU A 126 3.17 -8.75 10.76
C LEU A 126 2.80 -10.24 10.68
N ALA A 127 2.95 -10.97 11.77
CA ALA A 127 2.58 -12.39 11.84
C ALA A 127 1.07 -12.62 11.99
N GLY A 128 0.24 -11.56 11.96
CA GLY A 128 -1.21 -11.66 12.16
C GLY A 128 -1.60 -12.10 13.58
N ARG A 129 -0.66 -12.11 14.53
CA ARG A 129 -0.92 -12.46 15.92
C ARG A 129 -1.33 -11.21 16.67
N SER A 130 -2.60 -10.83 16.52
CA SER A 130 -3.28 -10.08 17.57
C SER A 130 -3.28 -10.98 18.80
N GLU A 131 -2.43 -10.70 19.79
CA GLU A 131 -2.49 -11.39 21.08
C GLU A 131 -3.91 -11.25 21.61
N GLY A 132 -4.60 -12.38 21.68
CA GLY A 132 -5.93 -12.46 22.24
C GLY A 132 -5.92 -11.86 23.65
N MET A 133 -6.78 -10.86 23.85
CA MET A 133 -7.15 -10.45 25.20
C MET A 133 -7.58 -11.68 26.00
N PRO A 134 -6.98 -11.96 27.17
CA PRO A 134 -7.40 -13.08 28.01
C PRO A 134 -8.83 -12.85 28.51
N GLY A 135 -9.60 -13.94 28.49
CA GLY A 135 -11.05 -14.01 28.62
C GLY A 135 -11.69 -13.10 29.67
N ARG A 136 -12.71 -12.36 29.24
CA ARG A 136 -13.71 -11.80 30.14
C ARG A 136 -14.89 -12.78 30.22
N ASN A 137 -14.69 -13.84 31.01
CA ASN A 137 -15.78 -14.71 31.43
C ASN A 137 -16.75 -13.88 32.30
N ARG A 138 -17.95 -13.59 31.79
CA ARG A 138 -19.07 -13.21 32.65
C ARG A 138 -20.00 -14.42 32.75
N ARG A 139 -20.01 -15.02 33.93
CA ARG A 139 -21.15 -15.76 34.44
C ARG A 139 -22.35 -14.83 34.61
#